data_AF-A0A8J4QMT8-F1
#
_entry.id   AF-A0A8J4QMT8-F1
#
_cell.length_a   1.000
_cell.length_b   1.000
_cell.length_c   1.000
_cell.angle_alpha   90.00
_cell.angle_beta   90.00
_cell.angle_gamma   90.00
#
_symmetry.space_group_name_H-M   'P 1'
#
loop_
_entity.id
_entity.type
_entity.pdbx_description
1 polymer ?
#
loop_
_entity_poly.entity_id
_entity_poly.type
_entity_poly.pdbx_seq_one_letter_code
_entity_poly.pdbx_strand_id
1 'polypeptide(L)'
;MCAQAQVADGSQYEEQEQVIDKLEVFKIKGRDKRGHKILRIIGKSFPGRCASVETVKKYLEEKVYPKLEKKPFSVVYVHTGVQRSENFPGISTLRSIYDGIPMEVKDNLQTVYFLHPDLQARLFFATFGRFLFTGGLYGKLKYVARLDLLWEHVRRNEVEIPEYVYDHDEDLEYRPMMDYGLESDHPGCMVLAVHPRWTRLCQSSSNREEMVFLCWARPSPQEQKACINKSGAFNYDAKFRGATAKPLSCLQEDKELSKDGFLLNHARVLVGSGLETFEKGKSALQTWRHFGLDWAFVDSKTPIQNGVKFCVCLKEFLPWMMMPLEVVYVNDKRKANKAMMSFGFGSGTLQGHLLAGEERFSIELDENNQVWWEIKGKQKNEGKRKGRYSLCYML
;
A
#
# COMPACT_ATOMS: atom_id res chain seq x y z
N MET A 1 1.29 7.14 -27.97
CA MET A 1 0.34 8.26 -27.83
C MET A 1 -1.06 7.68 -27.97
N CYS A 2 -1.87 7.65 -26.91
CA CYS A 2 -3.23 7.12 -26.98
C CYS A 2 -4.23 8.28 -26.98
N ALA A 3 -5.09 8.31 -28.00
CA ALA A 3 -6.18 9.28 -28.11
C ALA A 3 -7.31 8.96 -27.12
N GLN A 4 -8.20 9.92 -26.89
CA GLN A 4 -9.32 9.80 -25.96
C GLN A 4 -10.35 8.77 -26.44
N ALA A 5 -10.98 8.07 -25.51
CA ALA A 5 -12.04 7.11 -25.80
C ALA A 5 -13.30 7.81 -26.35
N GLN A 6 -13.59 7.60 -27.63
CA GLN A 6 -14.91 7.75 -28.21
C GLN A 6 -15.49 6.37 -28.55
N VAL A 7 -16.79 6.31 -28.85
CA VAL A 7 -17.55 5.08 -29.07
C VAL A 7 -16.85 4.17 -30.08
N ALA A 8 -16.54 2.94 -29.68
CA ALA A 8 -15.76 2.01 -30.48
C ALA A 8 -16.55 1.47 -31.67
N ASP A 9 -15.96 1.59 -32.86
CA ASP A 9 -16.37 0.86 -34.06
C ASP A 9 -16.00 -0.63 -33.97
N GLY A 10 -16.62 -1.49 -34.79
CA GLY A 10 -16.37 -2.94 -34.81
C GLY A 10 -14.90 -3.29 -35.07
N SER A 11 -14.20 -2.49 -35.89
CA SER A 11 -12.76 -2.62 -36.13
C SER A 11 -11.92 -2.41 -34.86
N GLN A 12 -12.23 -1.36 -34.11
CA GLN A 12 -11.53 -0.98 -32.88
C GLN A 12 -11.78 -1.98 -31.73
N TYR A 13 -12.94 -2.65 -31.74
CA TYR A 13 -13.25 -3.73 -30.81
C TYR A 13 -12.31 -4.93 -31.00
N GLU A 14 -12.10 -5.40 -32.24
CA GLU A 14 -11.25 -6.56 -32.55
C GLU A 14 -9.77 -6.30 -32.18
N GLU A 15 -9.26 -5.09 -32.44
CA GLU A 15 -7.91 -4.69 -32.03
C GLU A 15 -7.73 -4.74 -30.50
N GLN A 16 -8.72 -4.25 -29.73
CA GLN A 16 -8.65 -4.27 -28.26
C GLN A 16 -8.79 -5.70 -27.70
N GLU A 17 -9.61 -6.55 -28.31
CA GLU A 17 -9.71 -7.97 -27.95
C GLU A 17 -8.37 -8.70 -28.16
N GLN A 18 -7.73 -8.50 -29.31
CA GLN A 18 -6.39 -9.06 -29.59
C GLN A 18 -5.33 -8.59 -28.59
N VAL A 19 -5.42 -7.33 -28.12
CA VAL A 19 -4.53 -6.81 -27.06
C VAL A 19 -4.77 -7.53 -25.73
N ILE A 20 -6.02 -7.76 -25.33
CA ILE A 20 -6.35 -8.48 -24.07
C ILE A 20 -5.86 -9.94 -24.13
N ASP A 21 -6.08 -10.64 -25.26
CA ASP A 21 -5.60 -12.01 -25.47
C ASP A 21 -4.06 -12.08 -25.46
N LYS A 22 -3.38 -11.19 -26.20
CA LYS A 22 -1.91 -11.12 -26.28
C LYS A 22 -1.24 -10.82 -24.94
N LEU A 23 -1.91 -10.07 -24.06
CA LEU A 23 -1.42 -9.73 -22.73
C LEU A 23 -1.71 -10.81 -21.66
N GLU A 24 -2.40 -11.91 -22.04
CA GLU A 24 -2.84 -13.01 -21.18
C GLU A 24 -3.46 -12.56 -19.85
N VAL A 25 -4.23 -11.47 -19.89
CA VAL A 25 -4.79 -10.81 -18.70
C VAL A 25 -5.64 -11.78 -17.89
N PHE A 26 -6.46 -12.58 -18.56
CA PHE A 26 -7.35 -13.58 -17.98
C PHE A 26 -6.94 -14.98 -18.43
N LYS A 27 -6.57 -15.86 -17.50
CA LYS A 27 -6.20 -17.25 -17.82
C LYS A 27 -6.85 -18.23 -16.85
N ILE A 28 -7.71 -19.11 -17.36
CA ILE A 28 -8.29 -20.19 -16.55
C ILE A 28 -7.35 -21.40 -16.67
N LYS A 29 -6.63 -21.71 -15.59
CA LYS A 29 -5.77 -22.89 -15.54
C LYS A 29 -5.80 -23.50 -14.14
N GLY A 30 -5.91 -24.82 -14.11
CA GLY A 30 -5.76 -25.64 -12.92
C GLY A 30 -6.83 -25.43 -11.85
N ARG A 31 -6.57 -25.99 -10.66
CA ARG A 31 -7.52 -26.04 -9.55
C ARG A 31 -6.93 -25.68 -8.18
N ASP A 32 -7.76 -25.13 -7.30
CA ASP A 32 -7.43 -24.92 -5.89
C ASP A 32 -7.46 -26.25 -5.12
N LYS A 33 -7.00 -26.26 -3.85
CA LYS A 33 -6.99 -27.49 -3.03
C LYS A 33 -8.40 -28.03 -2.71
N ARG A 34 -9.47 -27.24 -2.92
CA ARG A 34 -10.87 -27.65 -2.79
C ARG A 34 -11.44 -28.22 -4.11
N GLY A 35 -10.66 -28.19 -5.19
CA GLY A 35 -11.01 -28.74 -6.50
C GLY A 35 -11.71 -27.74 -7.44
N HIS A 36 -11.86 -26.47 -7.03
CA HIS A 36 -12.46 -25.43 -7.86
C HIS A 36 -11.52 -24.97 -8.96
N LYS A 37 -12.05 -24.56 -10.11
CA LYS A 37 -11.24 -23.94 -11.18
C LYS A 37 -10.60 -22.64 -10.68
N ILE A 38 -9.41 -22.32 -11.17
CA ILE A 38 -8.76 -21.03 -10.90
C ILE A 38 -8.79 -20.14 -12.15
N LEU A 39 -9.29 -18.91 -11.97
CA LEU A 39 -9.11 -17.80 -12.91
C LEU A 39 -7.95 -16.92 -12.42
N ARG A 40 -6.82 -16.96 -13.13
CA ARG A 40 -5.70 -16.03 -12.94
C ARG A 40 -6.03 -14.70 -13.63
N ILE A 41 -5.82 -13.59 -12.92
CA ILE A 41 -5.88 -12.23 -13.45
C ILE A 41 -4.55 -11.53 -13.21
N ILE A 42 -3.88 -11.05 -14.26
CA ILE A 42 -2.63 -10.28 -14.14
C ILE A 42 -2.93 -8.78 -14.19
N GLY A 43 -2.87 -8.11 -13.03
CA GLY A 43 -3.18 -6.68 -12.91
C GLY A 43 -2.26 -5.79 -13.73
N LYS A 44 -0.94 -6.06 -13.71
CA LYS A 44 0.08 -5.31 -14.47
C LYS A 44 -0.11 -5.35 -15.98
N SER A 45 -0.79 -6.39 -16.47
CA SER A 45 -1.15 -6.54 -17.88
C SER A 45 -2.49 -5.89 -18.24
N PHE A 46 -3.28 -5.41 -17.28
CA PHE A 46 -4.60 -4.84 -17.56
C PHE A 46 -4.46 -3.46 -18.26
N PRO A 47 -5.02 -3.26 -19.46
CA PRO A 47 -4.87 -2.03 -20.23
C PRO A 47 -5.83 -0.92 -19.76
N GLY A 48 -5.64 -0.43 -18.54
CA GLY A 48 -6.59 0.44 -17.83
C GLY A 48 -6.95 1.75 -18.54
N ARG A 49 -6.07 2.29 -19.39
CA ARG A 49 -6.35 3.49 -20.21
C ARG A 49 -6.93 3.21 -21.60
N CYS A 50 -6.85 1.98 -22.08
CA CYS A 50 -7.03 1.67 -23.52
C CYS A 50 -8.20 0.73 -23.82
N ALA A 51 -8.56 -0.18 -22.92
CA ALA A 51 -9.74 -1.02 -23.12
C ALA A 51 -11.02 -0.29 -22.70
N SER A 52 -12.02 -0.30 -23.58
CA SER A 52 -13.36 0.20 -23.23
C SER A 52 -14.04 -0.71 -22.19
N VAL A 53 -15.01 -0.16 -21.46
CA VAL A 53 -15.78 -0.92 -20.45
C VAL A 53 -16.56 -2.05 -21.12
N GLU A 54 -17.06 -1.77 -22.32
CA GLU A 54 -17.86 -2.61 -23.18
C GLU A 54 -17.02 -3.77 -23.74
N THR A 55 -15.79 -3.49 -24.21
CA THR A 55 -14.85 -4.51 -24.68
C THR A 55 -14.53 -5.51 -23.57
N VAL A 56 -14.21 -5.04 -22.36
CA VAL A 56 -13.88 -5.94 -21.24
C VAL A 56 -15.09 -6.79 -20.84
N LYS A 57 -16.30 -6.23 -20.80
CA LYS A 57 -17.53 -6.99 -20.50
C LYS A 57 -17.77 -8.10 -21.52
N LYS A 58 -17.80 -7.74 -22.81
CA LYS A 58 -18.07 -8.70 -23.89
C LYS A 58 -16.99 -9.79 -23.96
N TYR A 59 -15.72 -9.44 -23.79
CA TYR A 59 -14.63 -10.42 -23.69
C TYR A 59 -14.85 -11.43 -22.54
N LEU A 60 -15.25 -10.95 -21.36
CA LEU A 60 -15.52 -11.82 -20.22
C LEU A 60 -16.72 -12.75 -20.50
N GLU A 61 -17.78 -12.23 -21.12
CA GLU A 61 -18.98 -12.98 -21.50
C GLU A 61 -18.73 -14.05 -22.56
N GLU A 62 -17.92 -13.75 -23.59
CA GLU A 62 -17.67 -14.67 -24.71
C GLU A 62 -16.52 -15.64 -24.42
N LYS A 63 -15.44 -15.20 -23.76
CA LYS A 63 -14.19 -15.97 -23.63
C LYS A 63 -13.95 -16.56 -22.25
N VAL A 64 -14.52 -16.00 -21.18
CA VAL A 64 -14.18 -16.36 -19.78
C VAL A 64 -15.31 -17.09 -19.08
N TYR A 65 -16.49 -16.50 -18.94
CA TYR A 65 -17.62 -17.11 -18.21
C TYR A 65 -18.05 -18.49 -18.74
N PRO A 66 -18.11 -18.75 -20.07
CA PRO A 66 -18.51 -20.07 -20.59
C PRO A 66 -17.53 -21.18 -20.15
N LYS A 67 -16.23 -20.85 -20.05
CA LYS A 67 -15.18 -21.77 -19.62
C LYS A 67 -15.22 -22.08 -18.11
N LEU A 68 -16.00 -21.36 -17.32
CA LEU A 68 -16.21 -21.64 -15.89
C LEU A 68 -17.30 -22.70 -15.64
N GLU A 69 -18.04 -23.15 -16.67
CA GLU A 69 -19.03 -24.26 -16.62
C GLU A 69 -20.16 -24.09 -15.58
N LYS A 70 -20.47 -22.86 -15.15
CA LYS A 70 -21.41 -22.58 -14.04
C LYS A 70 -21.09 -23.35 -12.73
N LYS A 71 -19.81 -23.68 -12.51
CA LYS A 71 -19.31 -24.37 -11.30
C LYS A 71 -18.60 -23.40 -10.37
N PRO A 72 -18.48 -23.73 -9.06
CA PRO A 72 -17.71 -22.93 -8.13
C PRO A 72 -16.24 -22.77 -8.56
N PHE A 73 -15.74 -21.54 -8.49
CA PHE A 73 -14.39 -21.17 -8.93
C PHE A 73 -13.72 -20.17 -7.97
N SER A 74 -12.40 -20.09 -8.01
CA SER A 74 -11.57 -19.16 -7.25
C SER A 74 -10.82 -18.23 -8.20
N VAL A 75 -10.54 -17.00 -7.78
CA VAL A 75 -9.71 -16.05 -8.54
C VAL A 75 -8.36 -15.87 -7.86
N VAL A 76 -7.28 -15.83 -8.64
CA VAL A 76 -5.96 -15.35 -8.20
C VAL A 76 -5.67 -14.06 -8.96
N TYR A 77 -5.79 -12.92 -8.29
CA TYR A 77 -5.44 -11.62 -8.82
C TYR A 77 -3.99 -11.29 -8.43
N VAL A 78 -3.12 -11.12 -9.43
CA VAL A 78 -1.71 -10.77 -9.26
C VAL A 78 -1.57 -9.25 -9.37
N HIS A 79 -1.31 -8.58 -8.24
CA HIS A 79 -1.14 -7.13 -8.17
C HIS A 79 0.32 -6.67 -8.33
N THR A 80 1.26 -7.61 -8.44
CA THR A 80 2.70 -7.32 -8.52
C THR A 80 3.05 -6.38 -9.66
N GLY A 81 3.68 -5.24 -9.33
CA GLY A 81 4.09 -4.25 -10.32
C GLY A 81 2.95 -3.55 -11.06
N VAL A 82 1.71 -3.60 -10.52
CA VAL A 82 0.59 -2.79 -11.01
C VAL A 82 0.93 -1.31 -10.84
N GLN A 83 0.97 -0.57 -11.95
CA GLN A 83 1.04 0.89 -11.91
C GLN A 83 -0.38 1.43 -12.08
N ARG A 84 -0.96 1.97 -11.02
CA ARG A 84 -2.33 2.49 -11.06
C ARG A 84 -2.55 3.54 -12.15
N SER A 85 -1.55 4.38 -12.41
CA SER A 85 -1.59 5.37 -13.48
C SER A 85 -1.83 4.75 -14.86
N GLU A 86 -1.41 3.52 -15.10
CA GLU A 86 -1.48 2.81 -16.40
C GLU A 86 -2.57 1.73 -16.42
N ASN A 87 -2.65 0.95 -15.34
CA ASN A 87 -3.47 -0.27 -15.24
C ASN A 87 -4.86 -0.06 -14.63
N PHE A 88 -5.11 1.01 -13.88
CA PHE A 88 -6.39 1.17 -13.19
C PHE A 88 -7.41 1.96 -14.04
N PRO A 89 -8.54 1.36 -14.44
CA PRO A 89 -9.49 1.99 -15.37
C PRO A 89 -10.42 3.04 -14.72
N GLY A 90 -10.21 3.35 -13.43
CA GLY A 90 -11.06 4.26 -12.67
C GLY A 90 -12.23 3.57 -11.96
N ILE A 91 -12.75 4.24 -10.93
CA ILE A 91 -13.79 3.68 -10.05
C ILE A 91 -15.10 3.39 -10.79
N SER A 92 -15.57 4.34 -11.61
CA SER A 92 -16.84 4.18 -12.35
C SER A 92 -16.77 3.00 -13.31
N THR A 93 -15.66 2.86 -14.05
CA THR A 93 -15.40 1.75 -14.95
C THR A 93 -15.34 0.41 -14.22
N LEU A 94 -14.55 0.33 -13.14
CA LEU A 94 -14.42 -0.89 -12.35
C LEU A 94 -15.76 -1.35 -11.76
N ARG A 95 -16.56 -0.39 -11.27
CA ARG A 95 -17.93 -0.64 -10.83
C ARG A 95 -18.82 -1.12 -11.97
N SER A 96 -18.78 -0.47 -13.13
CA SER A 96 -19.59 -0.85 -14.29
C SER A 96 -19.24 -2.26 -14.79
N ILE A 97 -17.96 -2.64 -14.80
CA ILE A 97 -17.52 -4.02 -15.09
C ILE A 97 -18.10 -4.97 -14.03
N TYR A 98 -17.96 -4.66 -12.74
CA TYR A 98 -18.48 -5.50 -11.66
C TYR A 98 -20.00 -5.67 -11.69
N ASP A 99 -20.75 -4.59 -11.86
CA ASP A 99 -22.21 -4.58 -11.93
C ASP A 99 -22.69 -5.42 -13.14
N GLY A 100 -21.93 -5.42 -14.25
CA GLY A 100 -22.18 -6.25 -15.42
C GLY A 100 -21.86 -7.76 -15.30
N ILE A 101 -21.14 -8.21 -14.26
CA ILE A 101 -20.90 -9.66 -14.08
C ILE A 101 -22.24 -10.36 -13.73
N PRO A 102 -22.67 -11.41 -14.46
CA PRO A 102 -23.92 -12.13 -14.17
C PRO A 102 -23.96 -12.70 -12.76
N MET A 103 -25.13 -12.69 -12.13
CA MET A 103 -25.31 -13.20 -10.75
C MET A 103 -24.85 -14.65 -10.60
N GLU A 104 -25.13 -15.51 -11.58
CA GLU A 104 -24.65 -16.90 -11.63
C GLU A 104 -23.13 -17.04 -11.49
N VAL A 105 -22.36 -16.05 -11.99
CA VAL A 105 -20.90 -16.01 -11.88
C VAL A 105 -20.47 -15.42 -10.53
N LYS A 106 -21.14 -14.37 -10.04
CA LYS A 106 -20.89 -13.77 -8.72
C LYS A 106 -21.12 -14.76 -7.57
N ASP A 107 -22.14 -15.61 -7.68
CA ASP A 107 -22.50 -16.59 -6.66
C ASP A 107 -21.53 -17.79 -6.68
N ASN A 108 -21.16 -18.27 -7.86
CA ASN A 108 -20.17 -19.35 -8.03
C ASN A 108 -18.75 -18.97 -7.60
N LEU A 109 -18.38 -17.68 -7.65
CA LEU A 109 -17.09 -17.21 -7.15
C LEU A 109 -16.97 -17.48 -5.63
N GLN A 110 -15.99 -18.26 -5.21
CA GLN A 110 -15.79 -18.67 -3.81
C GLN A 110 -14.80 -17.79 -3.05
N THR A 111 -13.68 -17.41 -3.68
CA THR A 111 -12.59 -16.66 -3.03
C THR A 111 -11.78 -15.91 -4.08
N VAL A 112 -11.34 -14.70 -3.75
CA VAL A 112 -10.40 -13.89 -4.54
C VAL A 112 -9.10 -13.75 -3.75
N TYR A 113 -8.09 -14.52 -4.13
CA TYR A 113 -6.74 -14.38 -3.59
C TYR A 113 -6.08 -13.18 -4.27
N PHE A 114 -5.80 -12.13 -3.51
CA PHE A 114 -5.18 -10.90 -3.98
C PHE A 114 -3.69 -10.93 -3.60
N LEU A 115 -2.85 -11.33 -4.56
CA LEU A 115 -1.42 -11.56 -4.37
C LEU A 115 -0.62 -10.26 -4.50
N HIS A 116 0.30 -10.05 -3.55
CA HIS A 116 1.18 -8.88 -3.42
C HIS A 116 0.42 -7.54 -3.38
N PRO A 117 -0.52 -7.36 -2.43
CA PRO A 117 -1.26 -6.12 -2.24
C PRO A 117 -0.38 -5.01 -1.68
N ASP A 118 -0.12 -3.99 -2.51
CA ASP A 118 0.47 -2.74 -2.03
C ASP A 118 -0.49 -1.99 -1.08
N LEU A 119 0.05 -0.96 -0.41
CA LEU A 119 -0.75 -0.09 0.46
C LEU A 119 -1.89 0.59 -0.32
N GLN A 120 -1.65 0.95 -1.58
CA GLN A 120 -2.60 1.64 -2.44
C GLN A 120 -3.87 0.82 -2.70
N ALA A 121 -3.71 -0.46 -3.09
CA ALA A 121 -4.81 -1.39 -3.25
C ALA A 121 -5.55 -1.59 -1.93
N ARG A 122 -4.85 -1.78 -0.82
CA ARG A 122 -5.48 -1.99 0.50
C ARG A 122 -6.26 -0.77 0.99
N LEU A 123 -5.72 0.44 0.87
CA LEU A 123 -6.44 1.68 1.19
C LEU A 123 -7.64 1.89 0.25
N PHE A 124 -7.48 1.59 -1.05
CA PHE A 124 -8.58 1.60 -2.01
C PHE A 124 -9.71 0.65 -1.59
N PHE A 125 -9.39 -0.60 -1.25
CA PHE A 125 -10.37 -1.60 -0.83
C PHE A 125 -10.99 -1.30 0.55
N ALA A 126 -10.24 -0.78 1.51
CA ALA A 126 -10.77 -0.34 2.80
C ALA A 126 -11.77 0.83 2.64
N THR A 127 -11.50 1.74 1.70
CA THR A 127 -12.32 2.94 1.45
C THR A 127 -13.54 2.65 0.56
N PHE A 128 -13.35 1.85 -0.50
CA PHE A 128 -14.34 1.65 -1.57
C PHE A 128 -14.89 0.23 -1.69
N GLY A 129 -14.24 -0.76 -1.08
CA GLY A 129 -14.54 -2.17 -1.33
C GLY A 129 -16.00 -2.54 -1.04
N ARG A 130 -16.52 -2.13 0.12
CA ARG A 130 -17.93 -2.33 0.49
C ARG A 130 -18.94 -1.56 -0.39
N PHE A 131 -18.53 -0.45 -1.01
CA PHE A 131 -19.40 0.40 -1.84
C PHE A 131 -19.44 -0.02 -3.32
N LEU A 132 -18.30 -0.49 -3.86
CA LEU A 132 -18.20 -0.89 -5.27
C LEU A 132 -18.56 -2.36 -5.49
N PHE A 133 -18.30 -3.23 -4.52
CA PHE A 133 -18.41 -4.69 -4.66
C PHE A 133 -19.58 -5.24 -3.83
N THR A 134 -20.78 -4.76 -4.15
CA THR A 134 -22.07 -5.18 -3.57
C THR A 134 -22.35 -6.66 -3.84
N GLY A 135 -23.11 -7.36 -2.99
CA GLY A 135 -23.33 -8.81 -3.17
C GLY A 135 -22.17 -9.70 -2.69
N GLY A 136 -21.37 -9.22 -1.74
CA GLY A 136 -20.47 -10.07 -0.95
C GLY A 136 -19.10 -10.37 -1.55
N LEU A 137 -18.76 -9.88 -2.75
CA LEU A 137 -17.41 -10.07 -3.31
C LEU A 137 -16.31 -9.55 -2.38
N TYR A 138 -16.53 -8.42 -1.68
CA TYR A 138 -15.57 -7.90 -0.71
C TYR A 138 -15.25 -8.90 0.42
N GLY A 139 -16.25 -9.61 0.94
CA GLY A 139 -16.07 -10.67 1.95
C GLY A 139 -15.49 -11.98 1.40
N LYS A 140 -15.30 -12.08 0.08
CA LYS A 140 -14.59 -13.19 -0.59
C LYS A 140 -13.13 -12.84 -0.86
N LEU A 141 -12.70 -11.59 -0.62
CA LEU A 141 -11.33 -11.11 -0.85
C LEU A 141 -10.40 -11.60 0.26
N LYS A 142 -9.24 -12.16 -0.11
CA LYS A 142 -8.17 -12.55 0.81
C LYS A 142 -6.86 -11.96 0.34
N TYR A 143 -6.20 -11.18 1.18
CA TYR A 143 -4.87 -10.66 0.89
C TYR A 143 -3.82 -11.74 1.08
N VAL A 144 -2.87 -11.82 0.15
CA VAL A 144 -1.80 -12.81 0.13
C VAL A 144 -0.49 -12.08 -0.11
N ALA A 145 0.28 -11.88 0.97
CA ALA A 145 1.49 -11.05 0.94
C ALA A 145 2.72 -11.73 0.34
N ARG A 146 2.70 -13.06 0.20
CA ARG A 146 3.80 -13.91 -0.32
C ARG A 146 3.25 -15.13 -1.04
N LEU A 147 4.01 -15.67 -1.99
CA LEU A 147 3.64 -16.86 -2.77
C LEU A 147 3.51 -18.14 -1.93
N ASP A 148 4.30 -18.30 -0.86
CA ASP A 148 4.19 -19.45 0.05
C ASP A 148 2.79 -19.59 0.67
N LEU A 149 2.19 -18.48 1.10
CA LEU A 149 0.81 -18.38 1.60
C LEU A 149 -0.24 -18.68 0.52
N LEU A 150 0.05 -18.35 -0.74
CA LEU A 150 -0.79 -18.77 -1.88
C LEU A 150 -0.76 -20.30 -2.03
N TRP A 151 0.41 -20.91 -1.86
CA TRP A 151 0.62 -22.36 -1.96
C TRP A 151 0.01 -23.16 -0.79
N GLU A 152 -0.40 -22.51 0.29
CA GLU A 152 -1.27 -23.12 1.31
C GLU A 152 -2.67 -23.41 0.77
N HIS A 153 -3.15 -22.64 -0.21
CA HIS A 153 -4.52 -22.69 -0.75
C HIS A 153 -4.61 -23.28 -2.16
N VAL A 154 -3.57 -23.07 -2.97
CA VAL A 154 -3.44 -23.44 -4.38
C VAL A 154 -2.28 -24.44 -4.54
N ARG A 155 -2.34 -25.33 -5.53
CA ARG A 155 -1.20 -26.22 -5.83
C ARG A 155 -0.24 -25.52 -6.79
N ARG A 156 1.07 -25.56 -6.51
CA ARG A 156 2.11 -24.81 -7.25
C ARG A 156 2.06 -24.97 -8.77
N ASN A 157 1.84 -26.19 -9.28
CA ASN A 157 1.87 -26.47 -10.72
C ASN A 157 0.53 -26.21 -11.45
N GLU A 158 -0.53 -25.83 -10.73
CA GLU A 158 -1.87 -25.61 -11.30
C GLU A 158 -2.03 -24.18 -11.84
N VAL A 159 -1.28 -23.19 -11.30
CA VAL A 159 -1.38 -21.78 -11.68
C VAL A 159 -0.04 -21.28 -12.24
N GLU A 160 -0.07 -20.78 -13.47
CA GLU A 160 1.08 -20.12 -14.09
C GLU A 160 1.26 -18.70 -13.52
N ILE A 161 2.19 -18.56 -12.58
CA ILE A 161 2.67 -17.26 -12.09
C ILE A 161 3.84 -16.79 -12.96
N PRO A 162 3.83 -15.55 -13.49
CA PRO A 162 4.96 -15.00 -14.26
C PRO A 162 6.25 -14.86 -13.45
N GLU A 163 7.40 -14.95 -14.12
CA GLU A 163 8.75 -14.90 -13.51
C GLU A 163 8.97 -13.65 -12.62
N TYR A 164 8.64 -12.45 -13.11
CA TYR A 164 8.77 -11.19 -12.36
C TYR A 164 8.01 -11.14 -11.02
N VAL A 165 7.07 -12.07 -10.80
CA VAL A 165 6.33 -12.20 -9.53
C VAL A 165 7.13 -13.00 -8.51
N TYR A 166 7.96 -13.94 -8.95
CA TYR A 166 8.93 -14.65 -8.11
C TYR A 166 10.08 -13.72 -7.73
N ASP A 167 10.65 -12.97 -8.67
CA ASP A 167 11.69 -11.96 -8.38
C ASP A 167 11.23 -11.00 -7.28
N HIS A 168 9.98 -10.53 -7.36
CA HIS A 168 9.38 -9.69 -6.33
C HIS A 168 9.13 -10.44 -5.01
N ASP A 169 8.71 -11.70 -5.04
CA ASP A 169 8.52 -12.51 -3.83
C ASP A 169 9.84 -12.74 -3.07
N GLU A 170 10.95 -12.92 -3.80
CA GLU A 170 12.30 -12.99 -3.24
C GLU A 170 12.73 -11.65 -2.63
N ASP A 171 12.49 -10.53 -3.31
CA ASP A 171 12.67 -9.19 -2.72
C ASP A 171 11.88 -9.05 -1.41
N LEU A 172 10.65 -9.59 -1.34
CA LEU A 172 9.81 -9.62 -0.14
C LEU A 172 10.26 -10.63 0.93
N GLU A 173 11.30 -11.44 0.69
CA GLU A 173 11.94 -12.26 1.72
C GLU A 173 12.96 -11.45 2.52
N TYR A 174 13.76 -10.67 1.81
CA TYR A 174 14.71 -9.74 2.40
C TYR A 174 14.03 -8.45 2.89
N ARG A 175 12.87 -8.10 2.31
CA ARG A 175 12.09 -6.89 2.62
C ARG A 175 10.60 -7.23 2.75
N PRO A 176 10.15 -7.91 3.81
CA PRO A 176 8.76 -8.34 3.96
C PRO A 176 7.78 -7.17 3.94
N MET A 177 6.95 -7.12 2.89
CA MET A 177 5.87 -6.15 2.76
C MET A 177 4.93 -6.25 3.96
N MET A 178 4.61 -5.12 4.58
CA MET A 178 3.69 -5.07 5.71
C MET A 178 2.36 -5.75 5.42
N ASP A 179 1.81 -6.34 6.48
CA ASP A 179 0.38 -6.58 6.58
C ASP A 179 -0.26 -5.42 7.35
N TYR A 180 -1.11 -4.63 6.69
CA TYR A 180 -1.60 -3.34 7.21
C TYR A 180 -2.79 -3.45 8.18
N GLY A 181 -3.31 -4.64 8.48
CA GLY A 181 -4.35 -4.81 9.50
C GLY A 181 -5.69 -4.14 9.21
N LEU A 182 -5.90 -3.63 7.99
CA LEU A 182 -7.17 -3.06 7.50
C LEU A 182 -8.29 -4.13 7.38
N GLU A 183 -7.97 -5.39 7.68
CA GLU A 183 -8.84 -6.56 7.70
C GLU A 183 -9.77 -6.56 8.92
N SER A 184 -10.83 -5.75 8.89
CA SER A 184 -11.95 -5.91 9.81
C SER A 184 -13.24 -6.29 9.08
N ASP A 185 -13.65 -7.54 9.26
CA ASP A 185 -15.00 -8.04 8.94
C ASP A 185 -16.07 -7.50 9.93
N HIS A 186 -15.69 -6.56 10.79
CA HIS A 186 -16.62 -5.95 11.74
C HIS A 186 -17.62 -5.00 11.04
N PRO A 187 -18.88 -4.94 11.52
CA PRO A 187 -19.87 -3.97 11.06
C PRO A 187 -19.54 -2.52 11.48
N GLY A 188 -18.45 -2.29 12.22
CA GLY A 188 -17.83 -0.97 12.38
C GLY A 188 -17.45 -0.41 11.02
N CYS A 189 -18.23 0.54 10.53
CA CYS A 189 -18.15 0.98 9.14
C CYS A 189 -17.29 2.23 8.99
N MET A 190 -16.33 2.22 8.06
CA MET A 190 -15.65 3.44 7.61
C MET A 190 -16.58 4.19 6.63
N VAL A 191 -17.66 4.78 7.16
CA VAL A 191 -18.62 5.54 6.35
C VAL A 191 -18.00 6.86 5.91
N LEU A 192 -17.57 6.96 4.65
CA LEU A 192 -17.35 8.24 3.99
C LEU A 192 -18.69 8.99 3.86
N ALA A 193 -19.06 9.73 4.92
CA ALA A 193 -20.17 10.66 4.89
C ALA A 193 -19.80 11.86 4.01
N VAL A 194 -20.24 11.83 2.75
CA VAL A 194 -19.96 12.89 1.77
C VAL A 194 -20.78 14.14 2.12
N HIS A 195 -20.14 15.13 2.73
CA HIS A 195 -20.74 16.43 3.03
C HIS A 195 -19.90 17.55 2.37
N PRO A 196 -20.52 18.51 1.64
CA PRO A 196 -19.84 19.35 0.64
C PRO A 196 -18.84 20.41 1.15
N ARG A 197 -18.40 20.35 2.42
CA ARG A 197 -17.37 21.25 2.97
C ARG A 197 -16.42 20.62 4.01
N TRP A 198 -16.84 19.54 4.69
CA TRP A 198 -16.03 18.81 5.67
C TRP A 198 -16.57 17.39 5.79
N THR A 199 -15.75 16.36 5.58
CA THR A 199 -16.11 14.97 5.85
C THR A 199 -15.64 14.59 7.25
N ARG A 200 -16.58 14.44 8.19
CA ARG A 200 -16.31 13.85 9.51
C ARG A 200 -16.61 12.36 9.45
N LEU A 201 -15.57 11.53 9.43
CA LEU A 201 -15.70 10.11 9.76
C LEU A 201 -16.04 9.98 11.25
N CYS A 202 -17.04 9.16 11.56
CA CYS A 202 -17.46 8.86 12.92
C CYS A 202 -17.78 7.36 12.98
N GLN A 203 -16.98 6.57 13.69
CA GLN A 203 -17.37 5.19 14.02
C GLN A 203 -18.54 5.25 15.01
N SER A 204 -19.62 4.50 14.75
CA SER A 204 -20.77 4.44 15.65
C SER A 204 -20.53 3.48 16.82
N SER A 205 -19.57 3.81 17.69
CA SER A 205 -19.38 3.14 18.98
C SER A 205 -18.73 4.08 20.00
N SER A 206 -19.58 4.62 20.90
CA SER A 206 -19.40 5.24 22.24
C SER A 206 -18.06 5.77 22.80
N ASN A 207 -16.89 5.61 22.17
CA ASN A 207 -15.60 6.09 22.67
C ASN A 207 -14.98 7.12 21.72
N ARG A 208 -14.22 8.05 22.31
CA ARG A 208 -13.48 9.10 21.59
C ARG A 208 -12.22 8.52 20.91
N GLU A 209 -11.71 9.28 19.94
CA GLU A 209 -10.30 9.31 19.49
C GLU A 209 -9.79 8.38 18.35
N GLU A 210 -10.62 8.11 17.33
CA GLU A 210 -10.11 7.80 15.97
C GLU A 210 -10.55 8.88 14.95
N MET A 211 -9.67 9.87 14.69
CA MET A 211 -9.92 10.97 13.74
C MET A 211 -8.99 10.89 12.52
N VAL A 212 -9.46 10.34 11.40
CA VAL A 212 -8.73 10.37 10.11
C VAL A 212 -8.99 11.70 9.40
N PHE A 213 -7.93 12.35 8.90
CA PHE A 213 -8.01 13.65 8.25
C PHE A 213 -8.06 13.54 6.72
N LEU A 214 -9.12 14.08 6.11
CA LEU A 214 -9.44 13.87 4.69
C LEU A 214 -9.72 15.19 3.95
N CYS A 215 -9.20 15.35 2.74
CA CYS A 215 -9.36 16.53 1.87
C CYS A 215 -9.80 16.17 0.44
N TRP A 216 -10.76 16.90 -0.14
CA TRP A 216 -11.24 16.67 -1.51
C TRP A 216 -10.33 17.24 -2.62
N ALA A 217 -9.27 17.94 -2.25
CA ALA A 217 -8.22 18.43 -3.13
C ALA A 217 -6.85 18.15 -2.48
N ARG A 218 -5.75 18.44 -3.21
CA ARG A 218 -4.40 18.34 -2.64
C ARG A 218 -4.32 19.22 -1.38
N PRO A 219 -3.98 18.68 -0.20
CA PRO A 219 -4.05 19.44 1.04
C PRO A 219 -3.19 20.70 1.00
N SER A 220 -3.83 21.85 1.18
CA SER A 220 -3.13 23.13 1.32
C SER A 220 -2.31 23.19 2.61
N PRO A 221 -1.30 24.09 2.71
CA PRO A 221 -0.57 24.29 3.96
C PRO A 221 -1.47 24.68 5.15
N GLN A 222 -2.63 25.32 4.89
CA GLN A 222 -3.61 25.65 5.92
C GLN A 222 -4.37 24.41 6.43
N GLU A 223 -4.76 23.50 5.54
CA GLU A 223 -5.40 22.22 5.91
C GLU A 223 -4.42 21.29 6.64
N GLN A 224 -3.17 21.24 6.20
CA GLN A 224 -2.11 20.50 6.89
C GLN A 224 -1.87 21.05 8.30
N LYS A 225 -1.80 22.38 8.45
CA LYS A 225 -1.71 23.02 9.77
C LYS A 225 -2.95 22.76 10.64
N ALA A 226 -4.15 22.71 10.05
CA ALA A 226 -5.38 22.37 10.76
C ALA A 226 -5.43 20.89 11.19
N CYS A 227 -4.85 19.97 10.42
CA CYS A 227 -4.60 18.58 10.80
C CYS A 227 -3.64 18.53 12.01
N ILE A 228 -2.46 19.15 11.88
CA ILE A 228 -1.43 19.21 12.93
C ILE A 228 -1.96 19.78 14.25
N ASN A 229 -2.73 20.88 14.19
CA ASN A 229 -3.33 21.51 15.38
C ASN A 229 -4.42 20.66 16.04
N LYS A 230 -5.04 19.72 15.30
CA LYS A 230 -6.03 18.77 15.82
C LYS A 230 -5.40 17.43 16.24
N SER A 231 -4.21 17.11 15.73
CA SER A 231 -3.44 15.94 16.17
C SER A 231 -2.89 16.19 17.57
N GLY A 232 -3.33 15.36 18.52
CA GLY A 232 -3.00 15.48 19.94
C GLY A 232 -1.58 15.01 20.26
N ALA A 233 -1.48 14.07 21.20
CA ALA A 233 -0.21 13.45 21.57
C ALA A 233 0.21 12.36 20.56
N PHE A 234 1.38 11.74 20.81
CA PHE A 234 1.75 10.47 20.18
C PHE A 234 0.69 9.40 20.48
N ASN A 235 0.34 8.59 19.48
CA ASN A 235 -0.60 7.48 19.62
C ASN A 235 0.07 6.16 20.09
N TYR A 236 1.25 6.25 20.71
CA TYR A 236 1.98 5.12 21.28
C TYR A 236 2.65 5.52 22.61
N ASP A 237 3.01 4.52 23.42
CA ASP A 237 3.50 4.74 24.79
C ASP A 237 4.75 5.63 24.81
N ALA A 238 4.70 6.62 25.70
CA ALA A 238 5.74 7.58 25.98
C ALA A 238 7.12 6.95 26.23
N LYS A 239 7.20 5.76 26.83
CA LYS A 239 8.45 5.05 27.14
C LYS A 239 9.22 4.57 25.90
N PHE A 240 8.53 4.41 24.77
CA PHE A 240 9.13 3.98 23.51
C PHE A 240 9.51 5.15 22.59
N ARG A 241 9.36 6.41 23.02
CA ARG A 241 9.78 7.57 22.22
C ARG A 241 11.30 7.67 22.13
N GLY A 242 11.80 7.89 20.92
CA GLY A 242 13.22 7.93 20.58
C GLY A 242 13.90 6.56 20.52
N ALA A 243 13.16 5.45 20.65
CA ALA A 243 13.76 4.11 20.65
C ALA A 243 14.53 3.81 19.36
N THR A 244 14.06 4.29 18.20
CA THR A 244 14.71 4.07 16.90
C THR A 244 16.10 4.73 16.78
N ALA A 245 16.43 5.66 17.68
CA ALA A 245 17.77 6.25 17.75
C ALA A 245 18.85 5.22 18.15
N LYS A 246 18.46 4.16 18.86
CA LYS A 246 19.35 3.08 19.29
C LYS A 246 19.89 2.27 18.09
N PRO A 247 21.02 1.56 18.25
CA PRO A 247 21.46 0.52 17.31
C PRO A 247 20.39 -0.55 17.08
N LEU A 248 20.44 -1.27 15.95
CA LEU A 248 19.44 -2.29 15.63
C LEU A 248 19.45 -3.47 16.62
N SER A 249 20.63 -3.93 17.05
CA SER A 249 20.79 -4.99 18.06
C SER A 249 20.05 -4.64 19.36
N CYS A 250 20.26 -3.43 19.87
CA CYS A 250 19.58 -2.93 21.08
C CYS A 250 18.05 -2.84 20.95
N LEU A 251 17.51 -2.80 19.73
CA LEU A 251 16.07 -2.85 19.48
C LEU A 251 15.57 -4.30 19.38
N GLN A 252 16.32 -5.17 18.70
CA GLN A 252 16.00 -6.59 18.57
C GLN A 252 16.04 -7.33 19.92
N GLU A 253 16.94 -6.92 20.81
CA GLU A 253 17.05 -7.43 22.18
C GLU A 253 16.00 -6.85 23.15
N ASP A 254 15.26 -5.80 22.73
CA ASP A 254 14.27 -5.12 23.56
C ASP A 254 13.00 -5.98 23.71
N LYS A 255 12.98 -6.75 24.80
CA LYS A 255 11.85 -7.62 25.16
C LYS A 255 10.60 -6.83 25.56
N GLU A 256 10.66 -5.52 25.81
CA GLU A 256 9.47 -4.73 26.12
C GLU A 256 8.74 -4.31 24.85
N LEU A 257 9.47 -3.91 23.80
CA LEU A 257 8.88 -3.63 22.49
C LEU A 257 8.06 -4.82 21.96
N SER A 258 8.66 -6.02 21.95
CA SER A 258 7.97 -7.22 21.47
C SER A 258 6.80 -7.67 22.36
N LYS A 259 6.87 -7.47 23.68
CA LYS A 259 5.75 -7.73 24.61
C LYS A 259 4.56 -6.80 24.38
N ASP A 260 4.83 -5.51 24.13
CA ASP A 260 3.80 -4.49 23.90
C ASP A 260 3.29 -4.47 22.44
N GLY A 261 3.64 -5.51 21.66
CA GLY A 261 3.15 -5.72 20.31
C GLY A 261 3.84 -4.88 19.23
N PHE A 262 5.00 -4.28 19.52
CA PHE A 262 5.80 -3.61 18.50
C PHE A 262 6.57 -4.60 17.64
N LEU A 263 6.62 -4.29 16.35
CA LEU A 263 7.36 -5.02 15.35
C LEU A 263 8.38 -4.09 14.71
N LEU A 264 9.57 -4.64 14.50
CA LEU A 264 10.74 -3.92 14.02
C LEU A 264 10.88 -4.13 12.52
N ASN A 265 11.22 -3.06 11.81
CA ASN A 265 11.52 -3.10 10.39
C ASN A 265 12.82 -2.36 10.14
N HIS A 266 13.60 -2.87 9.20
CA HIS A 266 14.91 -2.36 8.88
C HIS A 266 15.21 -2.64 7.42
N ALA A 267 15.62 -1.60 6.70
CA ALA A 267 16.14 -1.70 5.36
C ALA A 267 17.40 -0.85 5.29
N ARG A 268 18.51 -1.43 4.81
CA ARG A 268 19.78 -0.72 4.60
C ARG A 268 20.27 -1.00 3.18
N VAL A 269 20.58 0.04 2.43
CA VAL A 269 20.94 -0.04 1.01
C VAL A 269 22.19 0.80 0.76
N LEU A 270 23.14 0.23 0.01
CA LEU A 270 24.30 0.96 -0.49
C LEU A 270 23.85 1.88 -1.63
N VAL A 271 23.98 3.20 -1.46
CA VAL A 271 23.56 4.20 -2.45
C VAL A 271 24.72 4.82 -3.22
N GLY A 272 25.96 4.49 -2.85
CA GLY A 272 27.17 4.88 -3.58
C GLY A 272 28.37 5.03 -2.65
N SER A 273 29.26 5.95 -2.97
CA SER A 273 30.49 6.22 -2.21
C SER A 273 30.86 7.71 -2.23
N GLY A 274 31.68 8.14 -1.28
CA GLY A 274 32.23 9.50 -1.25
C GLY A 274 31.34 10.56 -0.59
N LEU A 275 31.99 11.64 -0.14
CA LEU A 275 31.34 12.79 0.51
C LEU A 275 30.27 13.45 -0.35
N GLU A 276 30.45 13.54 -1.67
CA GLU A 276 29.45 14.12 -2.57
C GLU A 276 28.13 13.33 -2.56
N THR A 277 28.21 11.99 -2.56
CA THR A 277 27.04 11.11 -2.45
C THR A 277 26.37 11.27 -1.08
N PHE A 278 27.15 11.40 0.00
CA PHE A 278 26.62 11.65 1.33
C PHE A 278 25.85 12.98 1.40
N GLU A 279 26.43 14.09 0.92
CA GLU A 279 25.77 15.40 0.99
C GLU A 279 24.52 15.46 0.08
N LYS A 280 24.54 14.79 -1.08
CA LYS A 280 23.34 14.59 -1.92
C LYS A 280 22.25 13.81 -1.17
N GLY A 281 22.62 12.71 -0.49
CA GLY A 281 21.69 11.91 0.32
C GLY A 281 21.13 12.70 1.52
N LYS A 282 21.98 13.46 2.21
CA LYS A 282 21.58 14.36 3.30
C LYS A 282 20.60 15.43 2.82
N SER A 283 20.88 16.08 1.70
CA SER A 283 19.99 17.05 1.06
C SER A 283 18.65 16.42 0.65
N ALA A 284 18.66 15.21 0.10
CA ALA A 284 17.45 14.47 -0.27
C ALA A 284 16.58 14.10 0.95
N LEU A 285 17.19 13.76 2.10
CA LEU A 285 16.47 13.60 3.35
C LEU A 285 15.88 14.93 3.85
N GLN A 286 16.70 15.99 3.92
CA GLN A 286 16.29 17.33 4.39
C GLN A 286 15.20 17.99 3.55
N THR A 287 15.10 17.64 2.26
CA THR A 287 14.06 18.14 1.34
C THR A 287 12.90 17.17 1.14
N TRP A 288 12.80 16.13 1.99
CA TRP A 288 11.73 15.13 1.99
C TRP A 288 11.56 14.33 0.68
N ARG A 289 12.61 14.22 -0.15
CA ARG A 289 12.54 13.51 -1.46
C ARG A 289 12.19 12.04 -1.36
N HIS A 290 12.47 11.39 -0.22
CA HIS A 290 12.06 10.01 0.04
C HIS A 290 10.52 9.86 0.04
N PHE A 291 9.78 10.88 0.49
CA PHE A 291 8.33 10.98 0.34
C PHE A 291 7.88 11.59 -1.00
N GLY A 292 8.79 11.83 -1.96
CA GLY A 292 8.50 12.49 -3.24
C GLY A 292 7.88 11.58 -4.30
N LEU A 293 6.87 10.79 -3.91
CA LEU A 293 6.22 9.80 -4.76
C LEU A 293 5.01 10.38 -5.50
N ASP A 294 4.60 9.81 -6.64
CA ASP A 294 3.41 10.28 -7.38
C ASP A 294 2.09 10.23 -6.58
N TRP A 295 2.10 9.45 -5.49
CA TRP A 295 0.97 9.19 -4.60
C TRP A 295 1.19 9.67 -3.15
N ALA A 296 2.33 10.26 -2.79
CA ALA A 296 2.61 10.75 -1.44
C ALA A 296 3.43 12.05 -1.47
N PHE A 297 3.29 12.93 -0.48
CA PHE A 297 4.26 14.01 -0.26
C PHE A 297 4.29 14.51 1.19
N VAL A 298 5.40 15.13 1.57
CA VAL A 298 5.52 16.06 2.70
C VAL A 298 5.88 17.43 2.12
N ASP A 299 5.45 18.54 2.73
CA ASP A 299 5.88 19.87 2.28
C ASP A 299 7.41 19.99 2.44
N SER A 300 8.13 20.22 1.34
CA SER A 300 9.59 20.28 1.30
C SER A 300 10.18 21.46 2.08
N LYS A 301 9.34 22.41 2.54
CA LYS A 301 9.72 23.50 3.45
C LYS A 301 9.65 23.12 4.93
N THR A 302 9.15 21.93 5.26
CA THR A 302 9.04 21.44 6.64
C THR A 302 10.44 21.24 7.23
N PRO A 303 10.83 21.97 8.30
CA PRO A 303 12.15 21.83 8.89
C PRO A 303 12.30 20.52 9.65
N ILE A 304 13.40 19.80 9.44
CA ILE A 304 13.73 18.59 10.21
C ILE A 304 14.41 19.02 11.52
N GLN A 305 13.60 19.28 12.55
CA GLN A 305 14.03 19.68 13.89
C GLN A 305 13.16 18.98 14.94
N ASN A 306 13.73 18.70 16.13
CA ASN A 306 13.00 18.04 17.21
C ASN A 306 11.74 18.84 17.62
N GLY A 307 10.61 18.17 17.79
CA GLY A 307 9.31 18.74 18.11
C GLY A 307 8.55 19.34 16.92
N VAL A 308 9.11 19.32 15.70
CA VAL A 308 8.38 19.78 14.51
C VAL A 308 7.33 18.75 14.11
N LYS A 309 6.07 19.15 14.19
CA LYS A 309 4.93 18.40 13.66
C LYS A 309 4.77 18.63 12.15
N PHE A 310 4.41 17.57 11.42
CA PHE A 310 4.20 17.59 9.97
C PHE A 310 3.13 16.57 9.55
N CYS A 311 2.74 16.59 8.27
CA CYS A 311 1.82 15.61 7.69
C CYS A 311 2.45 14.91 6.48
N VAL A 312 2.33 13.58 6.43
CA VAL A 312 2.45 12.83 5.18
C VAL A 312 1.08 12.88 4.50
N CYS A 313 1.03 13.43 3.28
CA CYS A 313 -0.18 13.59 2.50
C CYS A 313 -0.26 12.51 1.42
N LEU A 314 -1.18 11.57 1.56
CA LEU A 314 -1.39 10.46 0.61
C LEU A 314 -2.50 10.77 -0.40
N LYS A 315 -2.22 10.48 -1.66
CA LYS A 315 -3.07 10.61 -2.84
C LYS A 315 -3.45 9.22 -3.33
N GLU A 316 -4.33 8.58 -2.57
CA GLU A 316 -4.91 7.32 -3.01
C GLU A 316 -6.05 7.57 -4.01
N PHE A 317 -7.23 7.88 -3.51
CA PHE A 317 -8.34 8.37 -4.31
C PHE A 317 -8.95 9.57 -3.56
N LEU A 318 -9.94 10.25 -4.14
CA LEU A 318 -10.66 11.29 -3.40
C LEU A 318 -11.45 10.69 -2.22
N PRO A 319 -11.25 11.15 -0.98
CA PRO A 319 -10.40 12.26 -0.55
C PRO A 319 -8.94 11.88 -0.23
N TRP A 320 -8.02 12.82 -0.49
CA TRP A 320 -6.64 12.79 0.02
C TRP A 320 -6.61 12.57 1.52
N MET A 321 -5.63 11.81 2.01
CA MET A 321 -5.45 11.55 3.43
C MET A 321 -4.24 12.33 3.98
N MET A 322 -4.37 12.92 5.17
CA MET A 322 -3.26 13.51 5.90
C MET A 322 -2.98 12.68 7.15
N MET A 323 -1.78 12.14 7.25
CA MET A 323 -1.31 11.40 8.42
C MET A 323 -0.36 12.28 9.24
N PRO A 324 -0.70 12.66 10.49
CA PRO A 324 0.11 13.57 11.30
C PRO A 324 1.25 12.84 12.03
N LEU A 325 2.45 13.42 11.98
CA LEU A 325 3.66 12.94 12.68
C LEU A 325 4.38 14.10 13.39
N GLU A 326 5.32 13.75 14.26
CA GLU A 326 6.24 14.68 14.93
C GLU A 326 7.67 14.15 14.86
N VAL A 327 8.64 15.01 14.52
CA VAL A 327 10.08 14.66 14.56
C VAL A 327 10.52 14.55 16.02
N VAL A 328 10.84 13.34 16.47
CA VAL A 328 11.17 12.99 17.88
C VAL A 328 12.63 13.27 18.22
N TYR A 329 13.53 13.19 17.25
CA TYR A 329 14.95 13.52 17.40
C TYR A 329 15.61 13.73 16.03
N VAL A 330 16.74 14.43 16.03
CA VAL A 330 17.63 14.59 14.87
C VAL A 330 19.06 14.27 15.31
N ASN A 331 19.75 13.45 14.54
CA ASN A 331 21.14 13.06 14.71
C ASN A 331 21.95 13.60 13.51
N ASP A 332 22.83 14.55 13.75
CA ASP A 332 23.82 15.00 12.77
C ASP A 332 25.20 14.88 13.40
N LYS A 333 26.00 13.91 12.95
CA LYS A 333 27.31 13.58 13.54
C LYS A 333 28.38 13.64 12.46
N ARG A 334 29.46 14.38 12.74
CA ARG A 334 30.66 14.45 11.91
C ARG A 334 31.88 14.12 12.78
N LYS A 335 32.53 12.97 12.53
CA LYS A 335 33.77 12.58 13.22
C LYS A 335 34.98 12.97 12.38
N ALA A 336 35.64 14.08 12.74
CA ALA A 336 36.78 14.61 12.00
C ALA A 336 37.91 13.58 11.77
N ASN A 337 38.20 12.73 12.76
CA ASN A 337 39.37 11.82 12.73
C ASN A 337 39.20 10.55 11.87
N LYS A 338 38.03 10.30 11.28
CA LYS A 338 37.74 9.07 10.50
C LYS A 338 36.93 9.30 9.21
N ALA A 339 36.69 10.55 8.80
CA ALA A 339 35.76 10.92 7.72
C ALA A 339 34.31 10.38 7.86
N MET A 340 33.98 9.73 8.98
CA MET A 340 32.69 9.10 9.24
C MET A 340 31.64 10.18 9.54
N MET A 341 30.56 10.19 8.76
CA MET A 341 29.50 11.20 8.82
C MET A 341 28.14 10.51 8.82
N SER A 342 27.20 10.95 9.65
CA SER A 342 25.84 10.39 9.68
C SER A 342 24.82 11.49 9.91
N PHE A 343 23.80 11.56 9.06
CA PHE A 343 22.62 12.39 9.28
C PHE A 343 21.37 11.51 9.32
N GLY A 344 20.44 11.79 10.23
CA GLY A 344 19.15 11.13 10.25
C GLY A 344 18.22 11.67 11.33
N PHE A 345 16.94 11.33 11.23
CA PHE A 345 15.90 11.81 12.13
C PHE A 345 14.86 10.70 12.36
N GLY A 346 14.26 10.69 13.55
CA GLY A 346 13.14 9.81 13.88
C GLY A 346 11.84 10.61 13.91
N SER A 347 10.78 10.05 13.34
CA SER A 347 9.43 10.62 13.31
C SER A 347 8.44 9.66 13.99
N GLY A 348 7.67 10.16 14.94
CA GLY A 348 6.64 9.42 15.65
C GLY A 348 5.25 9.77 15.14
N THR A 349 4.35 8.79 15.10
CA THR A 349 2.96 8.99 14.70
C THR A 349 2.14 9.68 15.81
N LEU A 350 1.27 10.60 15.42
CA LEU A 350 0.37 11.32 16.33
C LEU A 350 -1.07 10.76 16.26
N GLN A 351 -1.91 11.15 17.22
CA GLN A 351 -3.35 10.87 17.15
C GLN A 351 -3.95 11.33 15.80
N GLY A 352 -4.68 10.42 15.15
CA GLY A 352 -5.23 10.58 13.80
C GLY A 352 -4.35 10.06 12.65
N HIS A 353 -3.18 9.50 12.96
CA HIS A 353 -2.44 8.63 12.04
C HIS A 353 -3.06 7.22 12.04
N LEU A 354 -3.14 6.56 10.87
CA LEU A 354 -3.64 5.18 10.74
C LEU A 354 -2.78 4.10 11.43
N LEU A 355 -1.63 4.47 11.98
CA LEU A 355 -0.56 3.58 12.42
C LEU A 355 0.03 4.15 13.71
N ALA A 356 0.49 3.28 14.62
CA ALA A 356 1.05 3.68 15.92
C ALA A 356 2.51 3.22 16.04
N GLY A 357 3.47 4.12 15.80
CA GLY A 357 4.88 3.76 15.67
C GLY A 357 5.85 4.94 15.62
N GLU A 358 7.12 4.61 15.43
CA GLU A 358 8.20 5.56 15.22
C GLU A 358 9.13 5.04 14.14
N GLU A 359 9.56 5.90 13.23
CA GLU A 359 10.40 5.52 12.11
C GLU A 359 11.54 6.50 11.85
N ARG A 360 12.72 5.95 11.58
CA ARG A 360 13.96 6.69 11.37
C ARG A 360 14.40 6.61 9.92
N PHE A 361 14.74 7.76 9.35
CA PHE A 361 15.46 7.87 8.09
C PHE A 361 16.90 8.33 8.36
N SER A 362 17.88 7.66 7.76
CA SER A 362 19.30 7.99 7.94
C SER A 362 20.13 7.78 6.68
N ILE A 363 21.18 8.59 6.56
CA ILE A 363 22.27 8.47 5.58
C ILE A 363 23.59 8.44 6.36
N GLU A 364 24.50 7.54 6.00
CA GLU A 364 25.78 7.32 6.69
C GLU A 364 26.90 7.14 5.66
N LEU A 365 27.99 7.89 5.82
CA LEU A 365 29.28 7.66 5.18
C LEU A 365 30.16 6.88 6.17
N ASP A 366 30.49 5.65 5.82
CA ASP A 366 31.29 4.74 6.67
C ASP A 366 32.81 4.90 6.46
N GLU A 367 33.59 4.11 7.20
CA GLU A 367 35.06 4.14 7.12
C GLU A 367 35.64 3.51 5.83
N ASN A 368 34.84 2.79 5.05
CA ASN A 368 35.19 2.27 3.73
C ASN A 368 34.83 3.25 2.60
N ASN A 369 34.48 4.50 2.93
CA ASN A 369 34.00 5.52 2.01
C ASN A 369 32.67 5.16 1.31
N GLN A 370 31.93 4.17 1.84
CA GLN A 370 30.63 3.75 1.31
C GLN A 370 29.50 4.59 1.94
N VAL A 371 28.50 4.93 1.13
CA VAL A 371 27.33 5.69 1.57
C VAL A 371 26.12 4.78 1.63
N TRP A 372 25.59 4.63 2.85
CA TRP A 372 24.45 3.78 3.17
C TRP A 372 23.23 4.64 3.50
N TRP A 373 22.10 4.31 2.86
CA TRP A 373 20.78 4.76 3.31
C TRP A 373 20.18 3.68 4.20
N GLU A 374 19.57 4.08 5.31
CA GLU A 374 18.90 3.18 6.25
C GLU A 374 17.55 3.76 6.69
N ILE A 375 16.49 2.96 6.53
CA ILE A 375 15.23 3.13 7.26
C ILE A 375 15.19 2.15 8.43
N LYS A 376 14.69 2.60 9.59
CA LYS A 376 14.43 1.75 10.75
C LYS A 376 13.15 2.14 11.47
N GLY A 377 12.16 1.24 11.48
CA GLY A 377 10.86 1.48 12.09
C GLY A 377 10.57 0.56 13.27
N LYS A 378 9.74 1.04 14.20
CA LYS A 378 8.93 0.22 15.09
C LYS A 378 7.46 0.58 14.91
N GLN A 379 6.57 -0.40 14.85
CA GLN A 379 5.14 -0.14 14.87
C GLN A 379 4.39 -1.17 15.71
N LYS A 380 3.43 -0.68 16.48
CA LYS A 380 2.51 -1.44 17.31
C LYS A 380 1.45 -2.11 16.44
N ASN A 381 1.25 -3.41 16.64
CA ASN A 381 0.15 -4.17 16.08
C ASN A 381 -1.07 -4.08 17.01
N GLU A 382 -2.06 -3.27 16.64
CA GLU A 382 -3.29 -3.10 17.43
C GLU A 382 -4.37 -4.13 17.05
N GLY A 383 -4.11 -5.41 17.35
CA GLY A 383 -5.08 -6.47 17.12
C GLY A 383 -4.59 -7.85 17.59
N LYS A 384 -5.51 -8.69 18.08
CA LYS A 384 -5.22 -10.07 18.50
C LYS A 384 -4.99 -11.02 17.30
N ARG A 385 -3.95 -10.79 16.49
CA ARG A 385 -3.32 -11.78 15.58
C ARG A 385 -2.01 -11.23 15.00
N LYS A 386 -1.12 -12.14 14.58
CA LYS A 386 0.23 -11.84 14.09
C LYS A 386 0.20 -11.25 12.66
N GLY A 387 0.13 -9.93 12.52
CA GLY A 387 0.48 -9.18 11.30
C GLY A 387 1.79 -8.39 11.51
N ARG A 388 2.45 -7.90 10.45
CA ARG A 388 3.75 -7.17 10.52
C ARG A 388 3.61 -5.76 9.95
N TYR A 389 4.09 -4.73 10.65
CA TYR A 389 3.70 -3.32 10.43
C TYR A 389 4.88 -2.31 10.47
N SER A 390 4.90 -1.25 9.63
CA SER A 390 5.75 -0.03 9.65
C SER A 390 5.17 1.08 8.74
N LEU A 391 5.88 2.22 8.60
CA LEU A 391 5.77 3.15 7.45
C LEU A 391 6.82 2.85 6.35
N CYS A 392 7.89 2.12 6.68
CA CYS A 392 9.16 1.93 5.95
C CYS A 392 9.06 1.48 4.48
N TYR A 393 7.91 0.96 4.07
CA TYR A 393 7.65 0.40 2.74
C TYR A 393 6.56 1.20 1.99
N MET A 394 6.23 2.38 2.50
CA MET A 394 5.54 3.43 1.76
C MET A 394 6.52 4.25 0.90
N LEU A 395 7.82 3.92 0.90
CA LEU A 395 8.95 4.68 0.38
C LEU A 395 9.98 3.71 -0.22
#